data_AF-W1XIG2-F1
#
_entry.id   AF-W1XIG2-F1
#
_cell.length_a   1.000
_cell.length_b   1.000
_cell.length_c   1.000
_cell.angle_alpha   90.00
_cell.angle_beta   90.00
_cell.angle_gamma   90.00
#
_symmetry.space_group_name_H-M   'P 1'
#
loop_
_entity.id
_entity.type
_entity.pdbx_description
1 polymer ?
#
loop_
_entity_poly.entity_id
_entity_poly.type
_entity_poly.pdbx_seq_one_letter_code
_entity_poly.pdbx_strand_id
1 'polypeptide(L)'
;TNPDATLIETVSEINDETYAIAGGAGSNMGTGGMYTKIKAAHMATNSGVPMVITSGEVEDSVRRVCKGEQIGTLFEAHDASLSGK
;
A
#
# COMPACT_ATOMS: atom_id res chain seq x y z
N THR A 1 -15.25 -1.40 13.56
CA THR A 1 -15.32 -2.21 12.33
C THR A 1 -16.43 -1.64 11.46
N ASN A 2 -16.19 -1.40 10.17
CA ASN A 2 -17.19 -0.85 9.24
C ASN A 2 -17.63 -1.99 8.29
N PRO A 3 -18.91 -2.41 8.26
CA PRO A 3 -19.37 -3.49 7.39
C PRO A 3 -19.33 -3.13 5.90
N ASP A 4 -19.35 -1.83 5.57
CA ASP A 4 -19.31 -1.33 4.19
C ASP A 4 -17.88 -1.11 3.69
N ALA A 5 -16.87 -1.47 4.48
CA ALA A 5 -15.48 -1.32 4.08
C ALA A 5 -15.13 -2.27 2.92
N THR A 6 -14.62 -1.70 1.83
CA THR A 6 -14.14 -2.44 0.66
C THR A 6 -12.62 -2.32 0.53
N LEU A 7 -12.00 -3.31 -0.12
CA LEU A 7 -10.58 -3.25 -0.46
C LEU A 7 -10.32 -2.14 -1.47
N ILE A 8 -9.32 -1.29 -1.20
CA ILE A 8 -8.75 -0.40 -2.20
C ILE A 8 -7.71 -1.21 -2.96
N GLU A 9 -7.98 -1.55 -4.22
CA GLU A 9 -7.09 -2.42 -5.00
C GLU A 9 -5.83 -1.68 -5.46
N THR A 10 -5.95 -0.39 -5.79
CA THR A 10 -4.85 0.44 -6.30
C THR A 10 -4.90 1.84 -5.71
N VAL A 11 -3.73 2.38 -5.40
CA VAL A 11 -3.47 3.75 -4.93
C VAL A 11 -2.39 4.35 -5.82
N SER A 12 -2.78 5.28 -6.68
CA SER A 12 -1.89 5.96 -7.61
C SER A 12 -1.13 7.14 -6.98
N GLU A 13 -1.66 7.71 -5.90
CA GLU A 13 -1.05 8.81 -5.16
C GLU A 13 -1.36 8.70 -3.66
N ILE A 14 -0.33 8.88 -2.82
CA ILE A 14 -0.49 8.87 -1.36
C ILE A 14 -0.60 10.32 -0.87
N ASN A 15 -1.77 10.66 -0.34
CA ASN A 15 -2.12 12.00 0.14
C ASN A 15 -2.65 11.97 1.59
N ASP A 16 -3.09 13.12 2.10
CA ASP A 16 -3.63 13.26 3.46
C ASP A 16 -4.87 12.36 3.69
N GLU A 17 -5.71 12.16 2.68
CA GLU A 17 -6.86 11.25 2.77
C GLU A 17 -6.40 9.80 2.96
N THR A 18 -5.35 9.38 2.26
CA THR A 18 -4.73 8.04 2.39
C THR A 18 -4.20 7.82 3.81
N TYR A 19 -3.63 8.85 4.43
CA TYR A 19 -3.21 8.79 5.84
C TYR A 19 -4.40 8.80 6.81
N ALA A 20 -5.45 9.56 6.52
CA ALA A 20 -6.65 9.64 7.35
C ALA A 20 -7.38 8.28 7.45
N ILE A 21 -7.55 7.59 6.32
CA ILE A 21 -8.13 6.23 6.30
C ILE A 21 -7.26 5.21 7.04
N ALA A 22 -5.93 5.39 7.02
CA ALA A 22 -4.98 4.49 7.68
C ALA A 22 -4.81 4.77 9.19
N GLY A 23 -5.11 5.98 9.64
CA GLY A 23 -5.02 6.43 11.04
C GLY A 23 -6.27 6.16 11.88
N GLY A 24 -7.45 6.03 11.26
CA GLY A 24 -8.71 5.77 11.96
C GLY A 24 -8.90 4.32 12.44
N ALA A 25 -8.22 3.35 11.81
CA ALA A 25 -8.33 1.94 12.16
C ALA A 25 -7.23 1.53 13.15
N GLY A 26 -7.46 1.81 14.43
CA GLY A 26 -6.68 1.29 15.54
C GLY A 26 -6.73 -0.24 15.60
N SER A 27 -5.85 -0.91 14.85
CA SER A 27 -5.63 -2.35 14.99
C SER A 27 -4.63 -2.58 16.12
N ASN A 28 -5.08 -3.27 17.18
CA ASN A 28 -4.31 -3.63 18.38
C ASN A 28 -3.20 -4.68 18.12
N MET A 29 -2.76 -4.86 16.87
CA MET A 29 -1.87 -5.93 16.46
C MET A 29 -0.62 -5.35 15.76
N GLY A 30 0.47 -5.26 16.52
CA GLY A 30 1.83 -4.98 16.04
C GLY A 30 2.38 -3.58 16.34
N THR A 31 3.71 -3.45 16.37
CA THR A 31 4.49 -2.23 16.66
C THR A 31 4.42 -1.15 15.56
N GLY A 32 3.62 -1.36 14.51
CA GLY A 32 3.44 -0.43 13.38
C GLY A 32 2.15 -0.75 12.61
N GLY A 33 1.10 0.04 12.84
CA GLY A 33 -0.23 -0.12 12.23
C GLY A 33 -0.27 0.21 10.74
N MET A 34 -1.47 0.48 10.20
CA MET A 34 -1.59 0.82 8.78
C MET A 34 -0.91 2.14 8.42
N TYR A 35 -0.96 3.14 9.29
CA TYR A 35 -0.26 4.40 9.12
C TYR A 35 1.23 4.21 8.78
N THR A 36 1.94 3.33 9.49
CA THR A 36 3.37 3.06 9.25
C THR A 36 3.60 2.38 7.90
N LYS A 37 2.68 1.51 7.44
CA LYS A 37 2.80 0.86 6.14
C LYS A 37 2.54 1.83 5.00
N ILE A 38 1.57 2.75 5.15
CA ILE A 38 1.37 3.86 4.19
C ILE A 38 2.59 4.77 4.14
N LYS A 39 3.21 5.08 5.28
CA LYS A 39 4.46 5.85 5.31
C LYS A 39 5.60 5.15 4.54
N ALA A 40 5.73 3.83 4.70
CA ALA A 40 6.71 3.04 3.94
C ALA A 40 6.39 3.04 2.43
N ALA A 41 5.11 2.87 2.07
CA ALA A 41 4.66 2.95 0.68
C ALA A 41 5.00 4.30 0.06
N HIS A 42 4.73 5.41 0.75
CA HIS A 42 5.07 6.76 0.30
C HIS A 42 6.57 6.91 0.02
N MET A 43 7.42 6.42 0.93
CA MET A 43 8.88 6.46 0.71
C MET A 43 9.31 5.63 -0.51
N ALA A 44 8.72 4.44 -0.70
CA ALA A 44 9.04 3.56 -1.82
C ALA A 44 8.57 4.14 -3.16
N THR A 45 7.30 4.59 -3.24
CA THR A 45 6.72 5.11 -4.48
C THR A 45 7.36 6.41 -4.94
N ASN A 46 7.75 7.29 -4.01
CA ASN A 46 8.55 8.49 -4.32
C ASN A 46 9.97 8.15 -4.80
N SER A 47 10.48 6.96 -4.48
CA SER A 47 11.77 6.47 -4.97
C SER A 47 11.65 5.72 -6.30
N GLY A 48 10.47 5.75 -6.93
CA GLY A 48 10.20 5.03 -8.19
C GLY A 48 10.00 3.52 -8.00
N VAL A 49 9.73 3.05 -6.77
CA VAL A 49 9.54 1.63 -6.47
C VAL A 49 8.07 1.35 -6.14
N PRO A 50 7.35 0.54 -6.93
CA PRO A 50 5.99 0.18 -6.61
C PRO A 50 5.97 -0.74 -5.38
N MET A 51 4.92 -0.64 -4.57
CA MET A 51 4.78 -1.42 -3.34
C MET A 51 3.41 -2.08 -3.29
N VAL A 52 3.33 -3.31 -2.76
CA VAL A 52 2.06 -3.99 -2.50
C VAL A 52 1.93 -4.29 -1.02
N ILE A 53 0.76 -3.98 -0.46
CA ILE A 53 0.35 -4.43 0.88
C ILE A 53 -0.66 -5.56 0.70
N THR A 54 -0.32 -6.76 1.15
CA THR A 54 -1.18 -7.95 1.10
C THR A 54 -1.21 -8.67 2.44
N SER A 55 -2.22 -9.51 2.68
CA SER A 55 -2.32 -10.31 3.91
C SER A 55 -1.32 -11.47 3.87
N GLY A 56 -0.59 -11.67 4.97
CA GLY A 56 0.30 -12.82 5.13
C GLY A 56 -0.44 -14.17 5.26
N GLU A 57 -1.75 -14.15 5.49
CA GLU A 57 -2.59 -15.35 5.54
C GLU A 57 -2.96 -15.86 4.14
N VAL A 58 -2.77 -15.05 3.10
CA VAL A 58 -2.98 -15.48 1.71
C VAL A 58 -1.86 -16.42 1.31
N GLU A 59 -2.22 -17.64 0.95
CA GLU A 59 -1.30 -18.67 0.46
C GLU A 59 -0.52 -18.16 -0.76
N ASP A 60 0.80 -18.41 -0.77
CA ASP A 60 1.73 -17.98 -1.80
C ASP A 60 1.70 -16.47 -2.11
N SER A 61 1.26 -15.62 -1.18
CA SER A 61 1.05 -14.18 -1.38
C SER A 61 2.22 -13.48 -2.07
N VAL A 62 3.45 -13.67 -1.61
CA VAL A 62 4.64 -13.07 -2.25
C VAL A 62 4.81 -13.53 -3.70
N ARG A 63 4.70 -14.84 -3.97
CA ARG A 63 4.86 -15.40 -5.31
C ARG A 63 3.78 -14.89 -6.26
N ARG A 64 2.55 -14.76 -5.78
CA ARG A 64 1.39 -14.27 -6.54
C ARG A 64 1.53 -12.78 -6.87
N VAL A 65 1.95 -11.95 -5.90
CA VAL A 65 2.33 -10.55 -6.15
C VAL A 65 3.40 -10.45 -7.23
N CYS A 66 4.47 -11.26 -7.14
CA CYS A 66 5.55 -11.25 -8.13
C CYS A 66 5.11 -11.69 -9.54
N LYS A 67 3.98 -12.40 -9.67
CA LYS A 67 3.39 -12.76 -10.97
C LYS A 67 2.47 -11.66 -11.53
N GLY A 68 2.27 -10.57 -10.80
CA GLY A 68 1.34 -9.50 -11.18
C GLY A 68 -0.12 -9.82 -10.87
N GLU A 69 -0.40 -10.79 -9.99
CA GLU A 69 -1.77 -11.01 -9.53
C GLU A 69 -2.23 -9.87 -8.63
N GLN A 70 -3.45 -9.36 -8.85
CA GLN A 70 -4.06 -8.31 -8.05
C GLN A 70 -4.50 -8.86 -6.68
N ILE A 71 -3.59 -8.87 -5.71
CA ILE A 71 -3.88 -9.28 -4.33
C ILE A 71 -3.44 -8.21 -3.32
N GLY A 72 -4.41 -7.72 -2.55
CA GLY A 72 -4.21 -6.59 -1.64
C GLY A 72 -4.26 -5.25 -2.36
N THR A 73 -3.48 -4.29 -1.86
CA THR A 73 -3.43 -2.91 -2.38
C THR A 73 -2.09 -2.65 -3.06
N LEU A 74 -2.12 -2.28 -4.33
CA LEU A 74 -0.98 -1.79 -5.10
C LEU A 74 -0.82 -0.28 -4.90
N PHE A 75 0.39 0.16 -4.56
CA PHE A 75 0.81 1.56 -4.55
C PHE A 75 1.72 1.78 -5.75
N GLU A 76 1.25 2.59 -6.69
CA GLU A 76 1.98 2.86 -7.93
C GLU A 76 3.19 3.76 -7.66
N ALA A 77 4.31 3.45 -8.30
CA ALA A 77 5.47 4.32 -8.27
C ALA A 77 5.18 5.62 -9.02
N HIS A 78 5.67 6.74 -8.49
CA HIS A 78 5.73 7.95 -9.29
C HIS A 78 6.80 7.77 -10.37
N ASP A 79 6.47 8.18 -11.59
CA ASP A 79 7.39 8.14 -12.70
C ASP A 79 8.67 8.90 -12.34
N ALA A 80 9.81 8.23 -12.31
CA ALA A 80 11.11 8.88 -12.14
C ALA A 80 11.54 9.66 -13.41
N SER A 81 10.63 9.87 -14.36
CA SER A 81 10.88 10.55 -15.63
C SER A 81 11.00 12.07 -15.46
N LEU A 82 11.93 12.55 -14.63
CA LEU A 82 12.53 13.90 -14.74
C LEU A 82 13.94 13.93 -14.09
N SER A 83 14.97 13.50 -14.82
CA SER A 83 16.23 14.25 -15.01
C SER A 83 17.17 13.44 -15.92
N GLY A 84 17.10 13.71 -17.22
CA GLY A 84 17.90 13.03 -18.23
C GLY A 84 17.72 13.64 -19.62
N LYS A 85 17.61 14.98 -19.70
CA LYS A 85 17.89 15.79 -20.89
C LYS A 85 18.40 17.15 -20.44
#